data_AF-A0A1J5IY78-F1
#
_entry.id   AF-A0A1J5IY78-F1
#
_cell.length_a   1.000
_cell.length_b   1.000
_cell.length_c   1.000
_cell.angle_alpha   90.00
_cell.angle_beta   90.00
_cell.angle_gamma   90.00
#
_symmetry.space_group_name_H-M   'P 1'
#
loop_
_entity.id
_entity.type
_entity.pdbx_description
1 polymer ?
#
loop_
_entity_poly.entity_id
_entity_poly.type
_entity_poly.pdbx_seq_one_letter_code
_entity_poly.pdbx_strand_id
1 'polypeptide(L)'
;MVGSEFGVLRVDGRLVTIMVDFNNISAYDSPPPDDMSSNKDRAIRRLGPIYDLDEIKLAAKQRIFPATRKCSEDIQRLGFDLGDVCDLIQKLSKSDYRKSMWCTTSGNGANVVACDDYRIEIRHLNASEFKLEMVEYYLKFGLGKKGNLLLMVSCHPA
;
A
#
# COMPACT_ATOMS: atom_id res chain seq x y z
N MET A 1 5.83 4.61 -20.36
CA MET A 1 4.49 4.48 -20.99
C MET A 1 3.47 4.50 -19.88
N VAL A 2 2.43 5.31 -20.04
CA VAL A 2 1.44 5.70 -19.03
C VAL A 2 0.16 4.92 -19.33
N GLY A 3 -0.51 4.36 -18.30
CA GLY A 3 -1.83 3.74 -18.47
C GLY A 3 -2.93 4.78 -18.26
N SER A 4 -4.05 4.70 -18.99
CA SER A 4 -5.06 5.77 -19.05
C SER A 4 -6.49 5.32 -18.74
N GLU A 5 -7.18 5.95 -17.77
CA GLU A 5 -8.62 5.75 -17.48
C GLU A 5 -9.49 6.83 -18.16
N PHE A 6 -10.71 6.48 -18.55
CA PHE A 6 -11.69 7.42 -19.12
C PHE A 6 -12.72 7.86 -18.07
N GLY A 7 -12.59 9.10 -17.57
CA GLY A 7 -13.64 9.77 -16.80
C GLY A 7 -14.55 10.60 -17.70
N VAL A 8 -15.87 10.47 -17.58
CA VAL A 8 -16.82 11.33 -18.31
C VAL A 8 -17.36 12.40 -17.35
N LEU A 9 -17.03 13.66 -17.61
CA LEU A 9 -17.51 14.81 -16.87
C LEU A 9 -18.44 15.66 -17.73
N ARG A 10 -19.50 16.19 -17.14
CA ARG A 10 -20.34 17.20 -17.80
C ARG A 10 -19.82 18.59 -17.48
N VAL A 11 -19.37 19.31 -18.50
CA VAL A 11 -19.01 20.72 -18.43
C VAL A 11 -19.90 21.47 -19.43
N ASP A 12 -20.68 22.45 -18.96
CA ASP A 12 -21.61 23.25 -19.77
C ASP A 12 -22.55 22.42 -20.66
N GLY A 13 -23.08 21.32 -20.11
CA GLY A 13 -24.00 20.43 -20.82
C GLY A 13 -23.36 19.52 -21.86
N ARG A 14 -22.04 19.57 -22.05
CA ARG A 14 -21.29 18.67 -22.93
C ARG A 14 -20.57 17.59 -22.13
N LEU A 15 -20.55 16.37 -22.66
CA LEU A 15 -19.71 15.29 -22.12
C LEU A 15 -18.27 15.55 -22.55
N VAL A 16 -17.39 15.71 -21.57
CA VAL A 16 -15.94 15.81 -21.75
C VAL A 16 -15.34 14.52 -21.23
N THR A 17 -14.60 13.83 -22.09
CA THR A 17 -13.79 12.69 -21.71
C THR A 17 -12.46 13.19 -21.17
N ILE A 18 -12.20 12.98 -19.88
CA ILE A 18 -10.91 13.26 -19.25
C ILE A 18 -10.13 11.96 -19.22
N MET A 19 -8.95 11.99 -19.84
CA MET A 19 -7.96 10.92 -19.74
C MET A 19 -7.21 11.08 -18.42
N VAL A 20 -7.31 10.10 -17.52
CA VAL A 20 -6.51 10.06 -16.29
C VAL A 20 -5.33 9.15 -16.53
N ASP A 21 -4.18 9.77 -16.74
CA ASP A 21 -2.90 9.10 -16.89
C ASP A 21 -2.35 8.68 -15.51
N PHE A 22 -2.26 7.38 -15.25
CA PHE A 22 -1.72 6.84 -14.01
C PHE A 22 -0.19 6.87 -14.00
N ASN A 23 0.36 7.68 -13.11
CA ASN A 23 1.78 7.77 -12.84
C ASN A 23 2.18 6.77 -11.74
N ASN A 24 2.91 5.73 -12.15
CA ASN A 24 3.55 4.83 -11.21
C ASN A 24 4.73 5.52 -10.50
N ILE A 25 4.62 5.65 -9.17
CA ILE A 25 5.66 6.23 -8.31
C ILE A 25 6.47 5.19 -7.53
N SER A 26 6.18 3.89 -7.71
CA SER A 26 6.94 2.80 -7.11
C SER A 26 8.10 2.35 -8.00
N ALA A 27 9.01 1.54 -7.45
CA ALA A 27 10.14 0.94 -8.15
C ALA A 27 9.77 -0.24 -9.05
N TYR A 28 8.49 -0.61 -9.13
CA TYR A 28 8.05 -1.69 -9.99
C TYR A 28 8.00 -1.19 -11.45
N ASP A 29 8.72 -1.84 -12.36
CA ASP A 29 8.91 -1.30 -13.72
C ASP A 29 7.74 -1.51 -14.68
N SER A 30 6.72 -2.29 -14.29
CA SER A 30 5.55 -2.48 -15.15
C SER A 30 4.62 -1.27 -15.12
N PRO A 31 3.95 -0.95 -16.25
CA PRO A 31 2.95 0.11 -16.27
C PRO A 31 1.74 -0.28 -15.40
N PRO A 32 1.06 0.71 -14.81
CA PRO A 32 -0.25 0.49 -14.21
C PRO A 32 -1.29 0.15 -15.29
N PRO A 33 -2.39 -0.53 -14.95
CA PRO A 33 -3.49 -0.78 -15.88
C PRO A 33 -4.16 0.53 -16.28
N ASP A 34 -4.82 0.51 -17.43
CA ASP A 34 -5.64 1.63 -17.92
C ASP A 34 -6.88 1.86 -17.05
N ASP A 35 -7.37 0.82 -16.39
CA ASP A 35 -8.53 0.90 -15.50
C ASP A 35 -8.13 0.49 -14.07
N MET A 36 -8.40 1.38 -13.12
CA MET A 36 -8.16 1.18 -11.68
C MET A 36 -9.46 1.13 -10.86
N SER A 37 -10.63 1.07 -11.53
CA SER A 37 -11.95 1.13 -10.91
C SER A 37 -12.32 -0.12 -10.12
N SER A 38 -11.78 -1.29 -10.49
CA SER A 38 -12.07 -2.57 -9.83
C SER A 38 -10.86 -3.24 -9.20
N ASN A 39 -11.09 -4.04 -8.16
CA ASN A 39 -10.02 -4.85 -7.54
C ASN A 39 -9.39 -5.87 -8.50
N LYS A 40 -10.14 -6.33 -9.52
CA LYS A 40 -9.64 -7.30 -10.50
C LYS A 40 -8.64 -6.65 -11.44
N ASP A 41 -8.92 -5.41 -11.85
CA ASP A 41 -8.09 -4.67 -12.80
C ASP A 41 -6.82 -4.14 -12.13
N ARG A 42 -6.93 -3.81 -10.83
CA ARG A 42 -5.79 -3.45 -9.98
C ARG A 42 -4.84 -4.61 -9.64
N ALA A 43 -5.21 -5.87 -9.90
CA ALA A 43 -4.42 -7.02 -9.46
C ALA A 43 -3.14 -7.20 -10.28
N ILE A 44 -2.00 -7.41 -9.61
CA ILE A 44 -0.73 -7.72 -10.27
C ILE A 44 -0.53 -9.23 -10.20
N ARG A 45 -0.71 -9.92 -11.34
CA ARG A 45 -0.69 -11.39 -11.41
C ARG A 45 0.73 -11.91 -11.52
N ARG A 46 1.26 -12.47 -10.42
CA ARG A 46 2.60 -13.06 -10.36
C ARG A 46 2.70 -14.13 -9.27
N LEU A 47 3.73 -14.97 -9.36
CA LEU A 47 4.05 -15.98 -8.33
C LEU A 47 4.91 -15.32 -7.23
N GLY A 48 4.27 -14.85 -6.16
CA GLY A 48 4.93 -14.27 -4.97
C GLY A 48 4.87 -12.73 -4.89
N PRO A 49 5.65 -12.08 -4.00
CA PRO A 49 5.70 -10.62 -3.79
C PRO A 49 6.58 -9.88 -4.81
N ILE A 50 6.18 -8.68 -5.22
CA ILE A 50 6.90 -7.81 -6.17
C ILE A 50 8.31 -7.54 -5.67
N TYR A 51 8.43 -7.15 -4.40
CA TYR A 51 9.67 -6.71 -3.80
C TYR A 51 10.29 -7.82 -2.97
N ASP A 52 11.62 -7.85 -2.90
CA ASP A 52 12.30 -8.72 -1.97
C ASP A 52 12.04 -8.24 -0.53
N LEU A 53 11.74 -9.18 0.38
CA LEU A 53 11.33 -8.84 1.73
C LEU A 53 12.48 -8.22 2.54
N ASP A 54 13.73 -8.57 2.27
CA ASP A 54 14.89 -7.99 2.95
C ASP A 54 15.12 -6.53 2.49
N GLU A 55 14.89 -6.23 1.21
CA GLU A 55 14.89 -4.86 0.70
C GLU A 55 13.79 -4.01 1.34
N ILE A 56 12.59 -4.56 1.51
CA ILE A 56 11.48 -3.90 2.23
C ILE A 56 11.86 -3.60 3.67
N LYS A 57 12.44 -4.57 4.38
CA LYS A 57 12.89 -4.40 5.76
C LYS A 57 13.98 -3.35 5.87
N LEU A 58 14.90 -3.28 4.90
CA LEU A 58 15.93 -2.26 4.84
C LEU A 58 15.33 -0.86 4.57
N ALA A 59 14.40 -0.73 3.64
CA ALA A 59 13.73 0.53 3.32
C ALA A 59 12.90 1.05 4.51
N ALA A 60 12.20 0.16 5.23
CA ALA A 60 11.44 0.50 6.42
C ALA A 60 12.32 1.14 7.52
N LYS A 61 13.54 0.62 7.71
CA LYS A 61 14.51 1.19 8.66
C LYS A 61 15.03 2.57 8.25
N GLN A 62 15.03 2.87 6.94
CA GLN A 62 15.49 4.15 6.44
C GLN A 62 14.39 5.20 6.52
N ARG A 63 13.24 4.92 5.89
CA ARG A 63 12.12 5.86 5.85
C ARG A 63 10.82 5.18 5.43
N ILE A 64 9.81 5.31 6.28
CA ILE A 64 8.42 4.98 5.94
C ILE A 64 7.69 6.29 5.61
N PHE A 65 6.92 6.27 4.53
CA PHE A 65 6.07 7.37 4.11
C PHE A 65 4.62 6.88 3.93
N PRO A 66 3.70 7.30 4.82
CA PRO A 66 2.28 7.07 4.62
C PRO A 66 1.80 7.77 3.33
N ALA A 67 1.53 6.99 2.30
CA ALA A 67 1.17 7.46 0.96
C ALA A 67 -0.28 7.95 0.84
N THR A 68 -1.10 7.68 1.87
CA THR A 68 -2.49 8.17 1.94
C THR A 68 -2.78 8.78 3.30
N ARG A 69 -3.63 9.82 3.33
CA ARG A 69 -4.16 10.39 4.59
C ARG A 69 -4.83 9.31 5.46
N LYS A 70 -5.62 8.43 4.83
CA LYS A 70 -6.29 7.32 5.53
C LYS A 70 -5.27 6.40 6.22
N CYS A 71 -4.15 6.08 5.56
CA CYS A 71 -3.08 5.30 6.18
C CYS A 71 -2.52 5.98 7.42
N SER A 72 -2.23 7.29 7.36
CA SER A 72 -1.77 8.04 8.53
C SER A 72 -2.78 8.00 9.67
N GLU A 73 -4.07 8.15 9.36
CA GLU A 73 -5.15 8.06 10.36
C GLU A 73 -5.28 6.66 10.95
N ASP A 74 -5.17 5.60 10.14
CA ASP A 74 -5.25 4.22 10.62
C ASP A 74 -4.07 3.88 11.53
N ILE A 75 -2.84 4.32 11.20
CA ILE A 75 -1.67 4.22 12.08
C ILE A 75 -1.92 4.91 13.42
N GLN A 76 -2.47 6.14 13.40
CA GLN A 76 -2.78 6.86 14.63
C GLN A 76 -3.89 6.19 15.45
N ARG A 77 -4.93 5.65 14.80
CA ARG A 77 -6.02 4.91 15.48
C ARG A 77 -5.52 3.66 16.18
N LEU A 78 -4.46 3.04 15.67
CA LEU A 78 -3.78 1.92 16.31
C LEU A 78 -2.95 2.35 17.53
N GLY A 79 -2.78 3.66 17.75
CA GLY A 79 -1.85 4.19 18.74
C GLY A 79 -0.38 3.99 18.34
N PHE A 80 -0.11 3.77 17.05
CA PHE A 80 1.23 3.54 16.53
C PHE A 80 1.89 4.82 16.04
N ASP A 81 3.22 4.84 16.09
CA ASP A 81 4.06 5.71 15.29
C ASP A 81 4.74 4.95 14.13
N LEU A 82 5.62 5.62 13.38
CA LEU A 82 6.32 4.97 12.26
C LEU A 82 7.37 3.95 12.72
N GLY A 83 7.86 4.05 13.95
CA GLY A 83 8.74 3.06 14.58
C GLY A 83 7.99 1.76 14.84
N ASP A 84 6.79 1.83 15.41
CA ASP A 84 5.92 0.65 15.62
C ASP A 84 5.60 -0.07 14.30
N VAL A 85 5.31 0.72 13.25
CA VAL A 85 5.07 0.17 11.91
C VAL A 85 6.33 -0.48 11.34
N CYS A 86 7.51 0.11 11.54
CA CYS A 86 8.78 -0.50 11.16
C CYS A 86 8.98 -1.84 11.88
N ASP A 87 8.71 -1.91 13.17
CA ASP A 87 8.83 -3.14 13.98
C ASP A 87 7.89 -4.25 13.51
N LEU A 88 6.68 -3.91 13.07
CA LEU A 88 5.77 -4.87 12.43
C LEU A 88 6.36 -5.40 11.11
N ILE A 89 6.89 -4.51 10.26
CA ILE A 89 7.50 -4.90 8.98
C ILE A 89 8.72 -5.82 9.22
N GLN A 90 9.52 -5.57 10.26
CA GLN A 90 10.67 -6.42 10.59
C GLN A 90 10.25 -7.86 10.94
N LYS A 91 9.05 -8.06 11.50
CA LYS A 91 8.52 -9.38 11.89
C LYS A 91 7.94 -10.16 10.71
N LEU A 92 7.70 -9.53 9.57
CA LEU A 92 7.16 -10.20 8.39
C LEU A 92 8.06 -11.34 7.90
N SER A 93 7.41 -12.36 7.36
CA SER A 93 7.98 -13.53 6.72
C SER A 93 7.37 -13.72 5.33
N LYS A 94 7.93 -14.65 4.54
CA LYS A 94 7.40 -14.96 3.20
C LYS A 94 5.99 -15.54 3.23
N SER A 95 5.58 -16.20 4.33
CA SER A 95 4.24 -16.78 4.48
C SER A 95 3.16 -15.74 4.78
N ASP A 96 3.55 -14.53 5.18
CA ASP A 96 2.62 -13.45 5.49
C ASP A 96 2.12 -12.73 4.23
N TYR A 97 2.74 -12.98 3.08
CA TYR A 97 2.35 -12.41 1.79
C TYR A 97 0.99 -12.94 1.33
N ARG A 98 0.12 -12.04 0.87
CA ARG A 98 -1.22 -12.37 0.36
C ARG A 98 -1.35 -12.20 -1.14
N LYS A 99 -0.99 -11.01 -1.64
CA LYS A 99 -1.18 -10.62 -3.04
C LYS A 99 -0.44 -9.33 -3.37
N SER A 100 -0.27 -9.06 -4.66
CA SER A 100 0.23 -7.79 -5.16
C SER A 100 -0.87 -7.04 -5.92
N MET A 101 -0.94 -5.72 -5.74
CA MET A 101 -1.92 -4.89 -6.43
C MET A 101 -1.47 -3.44 -6.59
N TRP A 102 -1.99 -2.78 -7.61
CA TRP A 102 -1.90 -1.34 -7.78
C TRP A 102 -2.81 -0.62 -6.77
N CYS A 103 -2.27 0.42 -6.15
CA CYS A 103 -2.99 1.26 -5.19
C CYS A 103 -2.88 2.73 -5.55
N THR A 104 -3.97 3.47 -5.45
CA THR A 104 -3.97 4.92 -5.60
C THR A 104 -3.43 5.58 -4.33
N THR A 105 -2.70 6.69 -4.49
CA THR A 105 -2.31 7.55 -3.37
C THR A 105 -3.33 8.66 -3.15
N SER A 106 -3.27 9.35 -2.01
CA SER A 106 -4.13 10.54 -1.81
C SER A 106 -3.84 11.63 -2.84
N GLY A 107 -4.87 12.28 -3.38
CA GLY A 107 -4.77 13.32 -4.40
C GLY A 107 -5.84 13.17 -5.48
N ASN A 108 -5.55 13.67 -6.69
CA ASN A 108 -6.41 13.56 -7.88
C ASN A 108 -6.52 12.14 -8.48
N GLY A 109 -6.02 11.11 -7.77
CA GLY A 109 -6.05 9.71 -8.21
C GLY A 109 -4.99 9.30 -9.23
N ALA A 110 -4.23 10.24 -9.81
CA ALA A 110 -3.28 9.94 -10.88
C ALA A 110 -2.02 9.19 -10.41
N ASN A 111 -1.59 9.36 -9.15
CA ASN A 111 -0.42 8.64 -8.64
C ASN A 111 -0.80 7.26 -8.08
N VAL A 112 -0.08 6.24 -8.52
CA VAL A 112 -0.29 4.84 -8.11
C VAL A 112 1.00 4.17 -7.67
N VAL A 113 0.86 3.19 -6.77
CA VAL A 113 1.94 2.41 -6.18
C VAL A 113 1.65 0.94 -6.43
N ALA A 114 2.57 0.21 -7.04
CA ALA A 114 2.52 -1.25 -7.03
C ALA A 114 2.88 -1.74 -5.63
N CYS A 115 1.93 -2.40 -4.96
CA CYS A 115 2.07 -2.79 -3.57
C CYS A 115 2.05 -4.31 -3.43
N ASP A 116 2.74 -4.79 -2.39
CA ASP A 116 2.48 -6.09 -1.80
C ASP A 116 1.60 -5.91 -0.54
N ASP A 117 0.62 -6.81 -0.38
CA ASP A 117 -0.29 -6.92 0.76
C ASP A 117 0.17 -8.09 1.63
N TYR A 118 0.49 -7.78 2.89
CA TYR A 118 0.91 -8.72 3.91
C TYR A 118 -0.08 -8.75 5.06
N ARG A 119 -0.19 -9.91 5.71
CA ARG A 119 -0.99 -10.12 6.92
C ARG A 119 -0.17 -10.83 7.97
N ILE A 120 -0.06 -10.21 9.14
CA ILE A 120 0.70 -10.75 10.27
C ILE A 120 -0.15 -10.78 11.53
N GLU A 121 -0.01 -11.85 12.30
CA GLU A 121 -0.63 -12.00 13.63
C GLU A 121 0.43 -11.74 14.71
N ILE A 122 0.13 -10.82 15.63
CA ILE A 122 1.01 -10.42 16.72
C ILE A 122 0.33 -10.71 18.05
N ARG A 123 1.13 -11.17 19.01
CA ARG A 123 0.71 -11.32 20.40
C ARG A 123 0.87 -10.00 21.14
N HIS A 124 -0.24 -9.45 21.62
CA HIS A 124 -0.28 -8.30 22.51
C HIS A 124 -0.58 -8.77 23.93
N LEU A 125 0.17 -8.26 24.90
CA LEU A 125 -0.16 -8.44 26.30
C LEU A 125 -1.18 -7.35 26.70
N ASN A 126 -2.40 -7.77 27.00
CA ASN A 126 -3.38 -6.92 27.66
C ASN A 126 -3.05 -6.90 29.16
N ALA A 127 -2.31 -5.87 29.59
CA ALA A 127 -1.86 -5.74 30.98
C ALA A 127 -3.03 -5.60 31.98
N SER A 128 -4.16 -5.03 31.55
CA SER A 128 -5.34 -4.84 32.40
C SER A 128 -6.04 -6.17 32.70
N GLU A 129 -5.98 -7.13 31.78
CA GLU A 129 -6.62 -8.44 31.92
C GLU A 129 -5.64 -9.58 32.20
N PHE A 130 -4.33 -9.31 32.20
CA PHE A 130 -3.25 -10.31 32.27
C PHE A 130 -3.39 -11.42 31.23
N LYS A 131 -3.87 -11.07 30.02
CA LYS A 131 -4.10 -12.01 28.91
C LYS A 131 -3.25 -11.66 27.70
N LEU A 132 -2.90 -12.69 26.95
CA LEU A 132 -2.35 -12.55 25.61
C LEU A 132 -3.49 -12.53 24.60
N GLU A 133 -3.53 -11.48 23.79
CA GLU A 133 -4.45 -11.32 22.69
C GLU A 133 -3.70 -11.44 21.37
N MET A 134 -4.27 -12.20 20.43
CA MET A 134 -3.76 -12.25 19.06
C MET A 134 -4.44 -11.14 18.27
N VAL A 135 -3.65 -10.22 17.72
CA VAL A 135 -4.13 -9.16 16.85
C VAL A 135 -3.57 -9.38 15.45
N GLU A 136 -4.45 -9.40 14.47
CA GLU A 136 -4.08 -9.50 13.05
C GLU A 136 -4.00 -8.11 12.43
N TYR A 137 -2.94 -7.85 11.66
CA TYR A 137 -2.71 -6.60 10.95
C TYR A 137 -2.57 -6.83 9.45
N TYR A 138 -3.19 -5.95 8.66
CA TYR A 138 -2.92 -5.83 7.22
C TYR A 138 -1.95 -4.68 6.97
N LEU A 139 -0.90 -4.97 6.20
CA LEU A 139 0.14 -4.01 5.79
C LEU A 139 0.22 -4.01 4.27
N LYS A 140 0.03 -2.84 3.64
CA LYS A 140 0.16 -2.69 2.18
C LYS A 140 1.19 -1.63 1.86
N PHE A 141 2.24 -2.00 1.16
CA PHE A 141 3.35 -1.11 0.87
C PHE A 141 4.03 -1.42 -0.46
N GLY A 142 4.80 -0.47 -0.96
CA GLY A 142 5.74 -0.67 -2.06
C GLY A 142 6.99 0.19 -1.91
N LEU A 143 8.06 -0.12 -2.63
CA LEU A 143 9.26 0.71 -2.67
C LEU A 143 9.05 1.90 -3.60
N GLY A 144 9.46 3.10 -3.19
CA GLY A 144 9.58 4.24 -4.11
C GLY A 144 10.71 4.02 -5.12
N LYS A 145 10.72 4.74 -6.24
CA LYS A 145 11.68 4.56 -7.36
C LYS A 145 13.18 4.51 -6.99
N LYS A 146 13.56 5.08 -5.84
CA LYS A 146 14.96 5.08 -5.35
C LYS A 146 15.26 3.95 -4.36
N GLY A 147 14.29 3.08 -4.03
CA GLY A 147 14.43 1.94 -3.13
C GLY A 147 14.59 2.27 -1.63
N ASN A 148 14.96 3.50 -1.28
CA ASN A 148 15.22 3.94 0.10
C ASN A 148 13.99 4.47 0.87
N LEU A 149 12.82 4.41 0.25
CA LEU A 149 11.57 4.93 0.80
C LEU A 149 10.50 3.86 0.67
N LEU A 150 9.93 3.45 1.80
CA LEU A 150 8.77 2.58 1.80
C LEU A 150 7.49 3.42 1.76
N LEU A 151 6.71 3.27 0.69
CA LEU A 151 5.41 3.89 0.50
C LEU A 151 4.34 3.03 1.18
N MET A 152 3.96 3.39 2.41
CA MET A 152 2.93 2.69 3.17
C MET A 152 1.54 3.18 2.74
N VAL A 153 0.76 2.31 2.13
CA VAL A 153 -0.57 2.66 1.59
C VAL A 153 -1.68 2.36 2.59
N SER A 154 -1.51 1.35 3.43
CA SER A 154 -2.52 0.89 4.38
C SER A 154 -1.88 0.14 5.54
N CYS A 155 -2.34 0.41 6.77
CA CYS A 155 -1.96 -0.27 7.99
C CYS A 155 -3.16 -0.25 8.94
N HIS A 156 -3.82 -1.38 9.14
CA HIS A 156 -5.00 -1.47 10.01
C HIS A 156 -5.20 -2.90 10.53
N PRO A 157 -5.97 -3.09 11.62
CA PRO A 157 -6.41 -4.42 12.04
C PRO A 157 -7.18 -5.13 10.94
N ALA A 158 -7.21 -6.46 10.99
CA ALA A 158 -7.98 -7.25 10.05
C ALA A 158 -9.49 -7.10 10.13
#